data_AF-A0A9N9IPE2-F1
#
_entry.id   AF-A0A9N9IPE2-F1
#
_cell.length_a   1.000
_cell.length_b   1.000
_cell.length_c   1.000
_cell.angle_alpha   90.00
_cell.angle_beta   90.00
_cell.angle_gamma   90.00
#
_symmetry.space_group_name_H-M   'P 1'
#
loop_
_entity.id
_entity.type
_entity.pdbx_description
1 polymer ?
#
loop_
_entity_poly.entity_id
_entity_poly.type
_entity_poly.pdbx_seq_one_letter_code
_entity_poly.pdbx_strand_id
1 'polypeptide(L)'
;FFEVQRFSMIHKVTNESSRDKISALLESQNISGIIIDILSETRLLLENFLEESNLENSFLKSNSYLTKLFHVPYFFHRDVKTRIRALNHVISVIGENSESHKFPIFLIFLYILRNDDSSSIHIHILYRSLPSLISANDFAITSKILKISMSLIEGENGFRETKLCAVGIRMLHKLCIRYKGCWKSLRFVLAEWVKKRKLVTVSKFDKMYTAGEGFEVELAVLATMRDMCRSNGKDYAEELLPFISSLLQSVILHPKSLCLIIESLTACVEAEVANARAGDIFPSLVVWSVLLVHVASAITQREYFNAQLISRLCDFYKSIAQSDESTDLYSEFKKEILSSYICPLVFPRRFDATEEGGQNILFQIQRDRRILRLGLQAISYFPAVDILSCIFPESPEALLSQIFHEDAEGGSDLCQIEEWQYVFGKIISHEI
;
A
#
# COMPACT_ATOMS: atom_id res chain seq x y z
N PHE A 1 -33.95 6.26 27.39
CA PHE A 1 -32.83 5.39 27.00
C PHE A 1 -33.42 4.22 26.25
N PHE A 2 -33.42 4.28 24.92
CA PHE A 2 -34.02 3.24 24.08
C PHE A 2 -33.11 2.01 24.10
N GLU A 3 -33.58 0.91 24.68
CA GLU A 3 -33.04 -0.42 24.43
C GLU A 3 -33.16 -0.70 22.93
N VAL A 4 -32.04 -0.60 22.23
CA VAL A 4 -31.91 -1.13 20.86
C VAL A 4 -32.05 -2.64 21.00
N GLN A 5 -33.24 -3.15 20.68
CA GLN A 5 -33.51 -4.58 20.58
C GLN A 5 -32.38 -5.24 19.77
N ARG A 6 -31.53 -6.01 20.44
CA ARG A 6 -30.53 -6.85 19.80
C ARG A 6 -31.24 -7.68 18.73
N PHE A 7 -30.83 -7.52 17.47
CA PHE A 7 -31.30 -8.23 16.26
C PHE A 7 -31.21 -9.77 16.32
N SER A 8 -30.88 -10.35 17.47
CA SER A 8 -31.11 -11.75 17.84
C SER A 8 -32.54 -12.26 17.53
N MET A 9 -33.50 -11.37 17.33
CA MET A 9 -34.88 -11.71 16.93
C MET A 9 -35.10 -12.02 15.45
N ILE A 10 -34.17 -11.80 14.51
CA ILE A 10 -34.36 -12.29 13.12
C ILE A 10 -34.39 -13.82 13.06
N HIS A 11 -33.83 -14.52 14.06
CA HIS A 11 -33.91 -15.99 14.16
C HIS A 11 -35.33 -16.53 14.30
N LYS A 12 -36.32 -15.70 14.66
CA LYS A 12 -37.65 -16.17 15.05
C LYS A 12 -38.68 -16.20 13.91
N VAL A 13 -38.34 -15.78 12.68
CA VAL A 13 -39.31 -15.63 11.58
C VAL A 13 -39.31 -16.82 10.60
N THR A 14 -38.29 -17.68 10.62
CA THR A 14 -38.24 -18.91 9.82
C THR A 14 -39.02 -20.05 10.49
N ASN A 15 -40.33 -19.91 10.68
CA ASN A 15 -41.17 -21.09 10.91
C ASN A 15 -41.34 -21.81 9.56
N GLU A 16 -41.17 -23.13 9.53
CA GLU A 16 -41.48 -23.97 8.34
C GLU A 16 -42.89 -23.66 7.80
N SER A 17 -43.84 -23.39 8.71
CA SER A 17 -45.20 -22.95 8.38
C SER A 17 -45.29 -21.71 7.49
N SER A 18 -44.29 -20.81 7.54
CA SER A 18 -44.26 -19.59 6.72
C SER A 18 -43.77 -19.88 5.30
N ARG A 19 -42.83 -20.84 5.15
CA ARG A 19 -42.33 -21.28 3.83
C ARG A 19 -43.41 -22.01 3.05
N ASP A 20 -44.15 -22.89 3.72
CA ASP A 20 -45.24 -23.66 3.10
C ASP A 20 -46.39 -22.75 2.65
N LYS A 21 -46.72 -21.73 3.46
CA LYS A 21 -47.73 -20.72 3.11
C LYS A 21 -47.32 -19.88 1.90
N ILE A 22 -46.05 -19.47 1.82
CA ILE A 22 -45.55 -18.69 0.67
C ILE A 22 -45.56 -19.56 -0.60
N SER A 23 -45.20 -20.84 -0.49
CA SER A 23 -45.24 -21.76 -1.64
C SER A 23 -46.68 -21.99 -2.14
N ALA A 24 -47.63 -22.21 -1.24
CA ALA A 24 -49.04 -22.32 -1.59
C ALA A 24 -49.61 -21.04 -2.25
N LEU A 25 -49.15 -19.86 -1.83
CA LEU A 25 -49.54 -18.59 -2.44
C LEU A 25 -48.93 -18.41 -3.85
N LEU A 26 -47.67 -18.80 -4.05
CA LEU A 26 -47.00 -18.76 -5.36
C LEU A 26 -47.62 -19.72 -6.38
N GLU A 27 -48.19 -20.82 -5.93
CA GLU A 27 -48.93 -21.78 -6.77
C GLU A 27 -50.35 -21.31 -7.13
N SER A 28 -50.86 -20.29 -6.44
CA SER A 28 -52.19 -19.75 -6.71
C SER A 28 -52.19 -18.80 -7.93
N GLN A 29 -53.07 -19.05 -8.91
CA GLN A 29 -53.17 -18.24 -10.14
C GLN A 29 -53.67 -16.80 -9.93
N ASN A 30 -54.02 -16.41 -8.68
CA ASN A 30 -54.66 -15.13 -8.37
C ASN A 30 -53.68 -14.00 -8.02
N ILE A 31 -52.40 -14.30 -7.87
CA ILE A 31 -51.36 -13.30 -7.58
C ILE A 31 -50.64 -13.02 -8.89
N SER A 32 -50.32 -11.76 -9.19
CA SER A 32 -49.60 -11.37 -10.41
C SER A 32 -48.72 -10.14 -10.20
N GLY A 33 -47.75 -9.93 -11.08
CA GLY A 33 -46.82 -8.80 -11.04
C GLY A 33 -45.90 -8.80 -9.81
N ILE A 34 -45.64 -7.60 -9.27
CA ILE A 34 -44.66 -7.32 -8.21
C ILE A 34 -44.83 -8.21 -6.97
N ILE A 35 -46.07 -8.60 -6.65
CA ILE A 35 -46.34 -9.42 -5.46
C ILE A 35 -45.77 -10.83 -5.63
N ILE A 36 -45.85 -11.43 -6.82
CA ILE A 36 -45.19 -12.71 -7.09
C ILE A 36 -43.68 -12.54 -6.91
N ASP A 37 -43.10 -11.47 -7.45
CA ASP A 37 -41.66 -11.23 -7.36
C ASP A 37 -41.22 -11.12 -5.89
N ILE A 38 -41.93 -10.33 -5.08
CA ILE A 38 -41.68 -10.21 -3.63
C ILE A 38 -41.79 -11.57 -2.94
N LEU A 39 -42.83 -12.35 -3.22
CA LEU A 39 -43.05 -13.66 -2.59
C LEU A 39 -41.97 -14.67 -2.99
N SER A 40 -41.56 -14.67 -4.25
CA SER A 40 -40.52 -15.56 -4.77
C SER A 40 -39.15 -15.24 -4.13
N GLU A 41 -38.80 -13.96 -4.05
CA GLU A 41 -37.57 -13.51 -3.39
C GLU A 41 -37.60 -13.73 -1.88
N THR A 42 -38.77 -13.54 -1.24
CA THR A 42 -38.94 -13.87 0.18
C THR A 42 -38.75 -15.36 0.43
N ARG A 43 -39.27 -16.23 -0.45
CA ARG A 43 -39.08 -17.68 -0.36
C ARG A 43 -37.60 -18.05 -0.48
N LEU A 44 -36.92 -17.52 -1.50
CA LEU A 44 -35.49 -17.74 -1.72
C LEU A 44 -34.64 -17.27 -0.54
N LEU A 45 -34.97 -16.11 0.04
CA LEU A 45 -34.33 -15.62 1.25
C LEU A 45 -34.55 -16.60 2.41
N LEU A 46 -35.79 -17.03 2.65
CA LEU A 46 -36.09 -17.95 3.75
C LEU A 46 -35.40 -19.30 3.58
N GLU A 47 -35.28 -19.82 2.35
CA GLU A 47 -34.60 -21.07 2.04
C GLU A 47 -33.08 -20.97 2.27
N ASN A 48 -32.45 -19.93 1.72
CA ASN A 48 -30.98 -19.85 1.66
C ASN A 48 -30.34 -19.09 2.83
N PHE A 49 -31.10 -18.32 3.63
CA PHE A 49 -30.51 -17.51 4.71
C PHE A 49 -29.84 -18.33 5.81
N LEU A 50 -30.20 -19.61 5.96
CA LEU A 50 -29.60 -20.52 6.95
C LEU A 50 -28.52 -21.45 6.35
N GLU A 51 -28.47 -21.59 5.02
CA GLU A 51 -27.54 -22.49 4.34
C GLU A 51 -26.26 -21.74 3.91
N GLU A 52 -25.14 -22.03 4.59
CA GLU A 52 -23.86 -21.34 4.35
C GLU A 52 -23.25 -21.60 2.96
N SER A 53 -23.68 -22.65 2.26
CA SER A 53 -23.04 -23.20 1.05
C SER A 53 -23.60 -22.72 -0.28
N ASN A 54 -24.80 -22.12 -0.33
CA ASN A 54 -25.52 -21.85 -1.60
C ASN A 54 -25.78 -20.38 -1.93
N LEU A 55 -25.09 -19.47 -1.24
CA LEU A 55 -25.30 -18.02 -1.42
C LEU A 55 -25.01 -17.54 -2.86
N GLU A 56 -24.01 -18.06 -3.55
CA GLU A 56 -23.71 -17.69 -4.95
C GLU A 56 -24.90 -17.96 -5.89
N ASN A 57 -25.60 -19.08 -5.70
CA ASN A 57 -26.80 -19.41 -6.48
C ASN A 57 -27.99 -18.49 -6.13
N SER A 58 -28.07 -18.02 -4.88
CA SER A 58 -29.11 -17.05 -4.46
C SER A 58 -28.85 -15.63 -4.98
N PHE A 59 -27.59 -15.21 -5.09
CA PHE A 59 -27.19 -13.90 -5.65
C PHE A 59 -27.33 -13.85 -7.17
N LEU A 60 -27.17 -14.99 -7.87
CA LEU A 60 -27.18 -15.06 -9.34
C LEU A 60 -28.57 -15.28 -9.95
N LYS A 61 -29.55 -15.81 -9.19
CA LYS A 61 -30.90 -16.11 -9.71
C LYS A 61 -31.88 -14.94 -9.63
N SER A 62 -31.54 -13.89 -8.89
CA SER A 62 -32.42 -12.75 -8.66
C SER A 62 -32.28 -11.75 -9.82
N ASN A 63 -33.16 -11.88 -10.82
CA ASN A 63 -33.20 -11.02 -12.02
C ASN A 63 -34.10 -9.78 -11.83
N SER A 64 -34.44 -9.45 -10.58
CA SER A 64 -35.46 -8.47 -10.23
C SER A 64 -34.86 -7.12 -9.80
N TYR A 65 -35.56 -6.01 -10.02
CA TYR A 65 -35.20 -4.73 -9.40
C TYR A 65 -35.26 -4.81 -7.84
N LEU A 66 -35.96 -5.81 -7.30
CA LEU A 66 -36.08 -6.08 -5.86
C LEU A 66 -34.84 -6.75 -5.24
N THR A 67 -33.94 -7.31 -6.06
CA THR A 67 -32.70 -7.98 -5.63
C THR A 67 -31.93 -7.16 -4.58
N LYS A 68 -31.85 -5.83 -4.81
CA LYS A 68 -31.17 -4.87 -3.90
C LYS A 68 -31.76 -4.87 -2.49
N LEU A 69 -33.08 -5.03 -2.37
CA LEU A 69 -33.82 -4.96 -1.12
C LEU A 69 -33.74 -6.28 -0.35
N PHE A 70 -33.78 -7.40 -1.07
CA PHE A 70 -33.67 -8.75 -0.50
C PHE A 70 -32.24 -9.15 -0.10
N HIS A 71 -31.23 -8.35 -0.45
CA HIS A 71 -29.88 -8.53 0.08
C HIS A 71 -29.62 -7.87 1.43
N VAL A 72 -30.44 -6.90 1.85
CA VAL A 72 -30.28 -6.19 3.12
C VAL A 72 -30.28 -7.13 4.34
N PRO A 73 -31.14 -8.17 4.42
CA PRO A 73 -31.10 -9.12 5.54
C PRO A 73 -29.74 -9.81 5.71
N TYR A 74 -29.04 -10.11 4.61
CA TYR A 74 -27.71 -10.74 4.67
C TYR A 74 -26.63 -9.84 5.26
N PHE A 75 -26.84 -8.52 5.35
CA PHE A 75 -25.94 -7.61 6.07
C PHE A 75 -25.92 -7.88 7.58
N PHE A 76 -26.94 -8.55 8.10
CA PHE A 76 -27.12 -8.91 9.52
C PHE A 76 -27.02 -10.42 9.75
N HIS A 77 -26.49 -11.18 8.78
CA HIS A 77 -26.25 -12.61 8.91
C HIS A 77 -25.24 -12.91 10.05
N ARG A 78 -25.27 -14.10 10.65
CA ARG A 78 -24.35 -14.47 11.75
C ARG A 78 -22.89 -14.54 11.30
N ASP A 79 -22.66 -15.12 10.13
CA ASP A 79 -21.31 -15.24 9.55
C ASP A 79 -20.83 -13.94 8.89
N VAL A 80 -19.64 -13.47 9.31
CA VAL A 80 -18.97 -12.27 8.80
C VAL A 80 -18.65 -12.39 7.31
N LYS A 81 -18.27 -13.57 6.80
CA LYS A 81 -17.93 -13.72 5.38
C LYS A 81 -19.17 -13.51 4.50
N THR A 82 -20.31 -14.10 4.87
CA THR A 82 -21.59 -13.89 4.19
C THR A 82 -22.00 -12.42 4.17
N ARG A 83 -21.85 -11.71 5.29
CA ARG A 83 -22.13 -10.27 5.35
C ARG A 83 -21.25 -9.46 4.40
N ILE A 84 -19.94 -9.74 4.37
CA ILE A 84 -18.99 -9.11 3.45
C ILE A 84 -19.35 -9.40 1.99
N ARG A 85 -19.75 -10.64 1.66
CA ARG A 85 -20.20 -10.99 0.31
C ARG A 85 -21.45 -10.21 -0.08
N ALA A 86 -22.43 -10.11 0.81
CA ALA A 86 -23.65 -9.33 0.56
C ALA A 86 -23.34 -7.84 0.33
N LEU A 87 -22.46 -7.24 1.14
CA LEU A 87 -22.02 -5.85 0.96
C LEU A 87 -21.37 -5.64 -0.42
N ASN A 88 -20.46 -6.53 -0.82
CA ASN A 88 -19.82 -6.49 -2.14
C ASN A 88 -20.84 -6.59 -3.29
N HIS A 89 -21.78 -7.51 -3.17
CA HIS A 89 -22.80 -7.72 -4.19
C HIS A 89 -23.68 -6.48 -4.36
N VAL A 90 -24.18 -5.91 -3.25
CA VAL A 90 -25.02 -4.70 -3.31
C VAL A 90 -24.27 -3.52 -3.93
N ILE A 91 -22.98 -3.33 -3.62
CA ILE A 91 -22.15 -2.31 -4.29
C ILE A 91 -22.06 -2.56 -5.80
N SER A 92 -21.86 -3.81 -6.23
CA SER A 92 -21.77 -4.15 -7.65
C SER A 92 -23.07 -3.86 -8.42
N VAL A 93 -24.22 -4.06 -7.76
CA VAL A 93 -25.55 -3.86 -8.36
C VAL A 93 -25.99 -2.39 -8.35
N ILE A 94 -25.46 -1.56 -7.44
CA ILE A 94 -25.80 -0.13 -7.39
C ILE A 94 -25.24 0.63 -8.58
N GLY A 95 -24.16 0.19 -9.23
CA GLY A 95 -23.59 0.84 -10.41
C GLY A 95 -23.21 2.33 -10.20
N GLU A 96 -22.47 2.90 -11.15
CA GLU A 96 -22.00 4.29 -11.00
C GLU A 96 -23.11 5.33 -11.27
N ASN A 97 -24.13 4.99 -12.06
CA ASN A 97 -25.15 5.91 -12.56
C ASN A 97 -26.48 5.91 -11.79
N SER A 98 -26.63 5.10 -10.73
CA SER A 98 -27.91 4.94 -10.02
C SER A 98 -28.04 5.84 -8.79
N GLU A 99 -27.99 7.17 -8.96
CA GLU A 99 -27.98 8.15 -7.85
C GLU A 99 -29.11 7.91 -6.82
N SER A 100 -30.32 7.58 -7.28
CA SER A 100 -31.48 7.33 -6.42
C SER A 100 -31.32 6.17 -5.43
N HIS A 101 -30.45 5.20 -5.72
CA HIS A 101 -30.27 4.00 -4.89
C HIS A 101 -29.11 4.12 -3.89
N LYS A 102 -28.24 5.11 -4.05
CA LYS A 102 -27.03 5.26 -3.22
C LYS A 102 -27.36 5.77 -1.82
N PHE A 103 -28.32 6.69 -1.69
CA PHE A 103 -28.68 7.30 -0.40
C PHE A 103 -29.27 6.30 0.61
N PRO A 104 -30.25 5.44 0.26
CA PRO A 104 -30.75 4.42 1.19
C PRO A 104 -29.66 3.47 1.67
N ILE A 105 -28.77 3.06 0.77
CA ILE A 105 -27.67 2.13 1.07
C ILE A 105 -26.63 2.80 1.97
N PHE A 106 -26.33 4.07 1.71
CA PHE A 106 -25.51 4.88 2.60
C PHE A 106 -26.07 4.91 4.04
N LEU A 107 -27.37 5.12 4.21
CA LEU A 107 -28.00 5.08 5.54
C LEU A 107 -27.87 3.72 6.22
N ILE A 108 -28.03 2.63 5.47
CA ILE A 108 -27.83 1.27 5.99
C ILE A 108 -26.39 1.06 6.43
N PHE A 109 -25.40 1.53 5.66
CA PHE A 109 -24.00 1.44 6.07
C PHE A 109 -23.70 2.23 7.34
N LEU A 110 -24.28 3.44 7.49
CA LEU A 110 -24.17 4.21 8.74
C LEU A 110 -24.83 3.50 9.91
N TYR A 111 -25.98 2.85 9.67
CA TYR A 111 -26.66 2.07 10.68
C TYR A 111 -25.80 0.89 11.15
N ILE A 112 -25.18 0.15 10.23
CA ILE A 112 -24.30 -0.97 10.55
C ILE A 112 -23.08 -0.46 11.32
N LEU A 113 -22.41 0.60 10.86
CA LEU A 113 -21.26 1.18 11.56
C LEU A 113 -21.54 1.61 12.99
N ARG A 114 -22.80 1.97 13.31
CA ARG A 114 -23.20 2.40 14.64
C ARG A 114 -23.56 1.24 15.57
N ASN A 115 -24.11 0.16 15.02
CA ASN A 115 -24.77 -0.89 15.82
C ASN A 115 -24.09 -2.26 15.72
N ASP A 116 -23.12 -2.43 14.84
CA ASP A 116 -22.40 -3.69 14.70
C ASP A 116 -21.16 -3.73 15.60
N ASP A 117 -20.83 -4.92 16.11
CA ASP A 117 -19.66 -5.13 16.96
C ASP A 117 -18.43 -5.61 16.16
N SER A 118 -18.58 -5.98 14.89
CA SER A 118 -17.51 -6.59 14.09
C SER A 118 -16.59 -5.55 13.46
N SER A 119 -15.34 -5.48 13.93
CA SER A 119 -14.31 -4.62 13.35
C SER A 119 -14.04 -4.94 11.87
N SER A 120 -14.13 -6.21 11.47
CA SER A 120 -13.95 -6.62 10.07
C SER A 120 -15.02 -6.02 9.15
N ILE A 121 -16.27 -5.95 9.63
CA ILE A 121 -17.37 -5.32 8.89
C ILE A 121 -17.17 -3.81 8.84
N HIS A 122 -16.80 -3.19 9.96
CA HIS A 122 -16.50 -1.76 9.99
C HIS A 122 -15.40 -1.37 9.00
N ILE A 123 -14.28 -2.11 8.99
CA ILE A 123 -13.18 -1.88 8.04
C ILE A 123 -13.66 -2.08 6.60
N HIS A 124 -14.44 -3.13 6.33
CA HIS A 124 -14.97 -3.37 4.99
C HIS A 124 -15.90 -2.23 4.52
N ILE A 125 -16.72 -1.69 5.42
CA ILE A 125 -17.61 -0.58 5.10
C ILE A 125 -16.81 0.70 4.86
N LEU A 126 -15.90 1.07 5.77
CA LEU A 126 -15.11 2.30 5.70
C LEU A 126 -14.13 2.29 4.52
N TYR A 127 -13.41 1.19 4.30
CA TYR A 127 -12.34 1.14 3.29
C TYR A 127 -12.84 0.79 1.88
N ARG A 128 -13.98 0.11 1.75
CA ARG A 128 -14.47 -0.38 0.44
C ARG A 128 -15.89 0.07 0.13
N SER A 129 -16.83 -0.13 1.06
CA SER A 129 -18.25 0.06 0.74
C SER A 129 -18.65 1.52 0.58
N LEU A 130 -18.32 2.38 1.55
CA LEU A 130 -18.57 3.81 1.48
C LEU A 130 -17.84 4.47 0.30
N PRO A 131 -16.51 4.28 0.11
CA PRO A 131 -15.82 4.83 -1.06
C PRO A 131 -16.49 4.48 -2.40
N SER A 132 -17.10 3.29 -2.49
CA SER A 132 -17.75 2.84 -3.73
C SER A 132 -19.08 3.51 -4.04
N LEU A 133 -19.66 4.25 -3.09
CA LEU A 133 -20.89 5.03 -3.31
C LEU A 133 -20.62 6.41 -3.93
N ILE A 134 -19.36 6.87 -3.98
CA ILE A 134 -19.02 8.18 -4.55
C ILE A 134 -19.16 8.18 -6.07
N SER A 135 -19.69 9.27 -6.62
CA SER A 135 -19.67 9.57 -8.06
C SER A 135 -19.46 11.06 -8.30
N ALA A 136 -18.85 11.41 -9.45
CA ALA A 136 -18.60 12.80 -9.82
C ALA A 136 -19.89 13.65 -9.88
N ASN A 137 -21.03 13.03 -10.19
CA ASN A 137 -22.32 13.71 -10.33
C ASN A 137 -23.11 13.81 -9.01
N ASP A 138 -22.73 13.05 -7.97
CA ASP A 138 -23.45 13.04 -6.68
C ASP A 138 -22.64 13.77 -5.60
N PHE A 139 -22.71 15.10 -5.63
CA PHE A 139 -21.99 15.93 -4.66
C PHE A 139 -22.49 15.75 -3.22
N ALA A 140 -23.77 15.41 -3.03
CA ALA A 140 -24.37 15.31 -1.72
C ALA A 140 -23.84 14.10 -0.94
N ILE A 141 -23.83 12.91 -1.55
CA ILE A 141 -23.27 11.70 -0.93
C ILE A 141 -21.75 11.82 -0.81
N THR A 142 -21.09 12.32 -1.85
CA THR A 142 -19.63 12.54 -1.86
C THR A 142 -19.19 13.43 -0.70
N SER A 143 -19.86 14.56 -0.48
CA SER A 143 -19.56 15.48 0.63
C SER A 143 -19.78 14.83 2.00
N LYS A 144 -20.85 14.04 2.17
CA LYS A 144 -21.12 13.33 3.43
C LYS A 144 -20.06 12.27 3.73
N ILE A 145 -19.66 11.49 2.74
CA ILE A 145 -18.62 10.45 2.89
C ILE A 145 -17.27 11.10 3.17
N LEU A 146 -16.95 12.20 2.51
CA LEU A 146 -15.74 12.98 2.79
C LEU A 146 -15.74 13.51 4.23
N LYS A 147 -16.85 14.08 4.71
CA LYS A 147 -17.00 14.54 6.10
C LYS A 147 -16.78 13.40 7.11
N ILE A 148 -17.30 12.20 6.84
CA ILE A 148 -17.05 11.02 7.67
C ILE A 148 -15.56 10.72 7.72
N SER A 149 -14.90 10.63 6.55
CA SER A 149 -13.46 10.34 6.51
C SER A 149 -12.62 11.40 7.25
N MET A 150 -12.96 12.69 7.11
CA MET A 150 -12.29 13.77 7.84
C MET A 150 -12.56 13.69 9.35
N SER A 151 -13.78 13.36 9.78
CA SER A 151 -14.11 13.20 11.21
C SER A 151 -13.38 12.02 11.89
N LEU A 152 -12.92 11.03 11.12
CA LEU A 152 -12.08 9.95 11.64
C LEU A 152 -10.62 10.41 11.88
N ILE A 153 -10.19 11.47 11.17
CA ILE A 153 -8.82 12.00 11.18
C ILE A 153 -8.70 13.15 12.18
N GLU A 154 -9.68 14.06 12.16
CA GLU A 154 -9.78 15.21 13.04
C GLU A 154 -10.54 14.81 14.30
N GLY A 155 -9.84 14.66 15.43
CA GLY A 155 -10.48 14.55 16.74
C GLY A 155 -10.95 15.91 17.25
N GLU A 156 -11.68 15.93 18.38
CA GLU A 156 -12.21 17.15 19.00
C GLU A 156 -11.15 18.26 19.25
N ASN A 157 -9.87 17.88 19.35
CA ASN A 157 -8.74 18.79 19.56
C ASN A 157 -7.75 18.80 18.36
N GLY A 158 -8.23 18.48 17.15
CA GLY A 158 -7.42 18.38 15.92
C GLY A 158 -6.88 16.98 15.65
N PHE A 159 -5.85 16.89 14.79
CA PHE A 159 -5.25 15.60 14.37
C PHE A 159 -4.80 14.76 15.58
N ARG A 160 -5.50 13.65 15.86
CA ARG A 160 -5.15 12.68 16.91
C ARG A 160 -4.60 11.41 16.27
N GLU A 161 -3.47 10.95 16.76
CA GLU A 161 -2.83 9.71 16.31
C GLU A 161 -3.56 8.49 16.89
N THR A 162 -4.65 8.06 16.26
CA THR A 162 -5.43 6.88 16.65
C THR A 162 -5.52 5.87 15.51
N LYS A 163 -5.90 4.63 15.80
CA LYS A 163 -6.17 3.62 14.76
C LYS A 163 -7.25 4.05 13.77
N LEU A 164 -8.26 4.79 14.24
CA LEU A 164 -9.31 5.34 13.40
C LEU A 164 -8.79 6.43 12.45
N CYS A 165 -7.82 7.22 12.89
CA CYS A 165 -7.13 8.18 12.03
C CYS A 165 -6.40 7.47 10.88
N ALA A 166 -5.68 6.38 11.18
CA ALA A 166 -5.05 5.55 10.15
C ALA A 166 -6.08 5.00 9.13
N VAL A 167 -7.23 4.50 9.62
CA VAL A 167 -8.33 4.05 8.74
C VAL A 167 -8.90 5.21 7.91
N GLY A 168 -9.10 6.38 8.51
CA GLY A 168 -9.60 7.59 7.85
C GLY A 168 -8.70 8.06 6.70
N ILE A 169 -7.37 8.07 6.91
CA ILE A 169 -6.39 8.40 5.87
C ILE A 169 -6.46 7.39 4.72
N ARG A 170 -6.53 6.10 5.04
CA ARG A 170 -6.64 5.02 4.05
C ARG A 170 -7.98 5.05 3.30
N MET A 171 -9.05 5.50 3.95
CA MET A 171 -10.34 5.75 3.33
C MET A 171 -10.26 6.94 2.37
N LEU A 172 -9.68 8.07 2.77
CA LEU A 172 -9.47 9.25 1.91
C LEU A 172 -8.72 8.90 0.62
N HIS A 173 -7.68 8.06 0.73
CA HIS A 173 -6.97 7.53 -0.44
C HIS A 173 -7.92 6.83 -1.44
N LYS A 174 -8.80 5.96 -0.94
CA LYS A 174 -9.80 5.28 -1.79
C LYS A 174 -10.83 6.25 -2.38
N LEU A 175 -11.17 7.32 -1.66
CA LEU A 175 -12.01 8.38 -2.22
C LEU A 175 -11.28 9.12 -3.35
N CYS A 176 -10.00 9.46 -3.17
CA CYS A 176 -9.20 10.18 -4.16
C CYS A 176 -9.02 9.40 -5.46
N ILE A 177 -8.84 8.07 -5.39
CA ILE A 177 -8.77 7.21 -6.58
C ILE A 177 -10.06 7.31 -7.41
N ARG A 178 -11.22 7.39 -6.77
CA ARG A 178 -12.53 7.46 -7.45
C ARG A 178 -12.92 8.88 -7.86
N TYR A 179 -12.54 9.88 -7.06
CA TYR A 179 -12.87 11.28 -7.30
C TYR A 179 -11.66 12.17 -6.98
N LYS A 180 -11.01 12.67 -8.04
CA LYS A 180 -9.80 13.52 -7.94
C LYS A 180 -10.03 14.78 -7.08
N GLY A 181 -11.27 15.27 -6.97
CA GLY A 181 -11.59 16.45 -6.14
C GLY A 181 -11.30 16.28 -4.65
N CYS A 182 -11.19 15.03 -4.15
CA CYS A 182 -10.77 14.76 -2.77
C CYS A 182 -9.26 14.98 -2.53
N TRP A 183 -8.45 15.17 -3.59
CA TRP A 183 -7.01 15.32 -3.49
C TRP A 183 -6.60 16.46 -2.55
N LYS A 184 -7.27 17.62 -2.63
CA LYS A 184 -6.95 18.78 -1.78
C LYS A 184 -7.05 18.45 -0.29
N SER A 185 -8.09 17.70 0.11
CA SER A 185 -8.29 17.26 1.49
C SER A 185 -7.21 16.26 1.91
N LEU A 186 -6.90 15.27 1.07
CA LEU A 186 -5.85 14.30 1.36
C LEU A 186 -4.48 14.98 1.48
N ARG A 187 -4.12 15.85 0.53
CA ARG A 187 -2.87 16.63 0.56
C ARG A 187 -2.75 17.44 1.84
N PHE A 188 -3.81 18.11 2.27
CA PHE A 188 -3.83 18.87 3.52
C PHE A 188 -3.52 17.97 4.72
N VAL A 189 -4.19 16.82 4.83
CA VAL A 189 -3.96 15.85 5.91
C VAL A 189 -2.51 15.35 5.92
N LEU A 190 -1.96 14.99 4.75
CA LEU A 190 -0.57 14.54 4.63
C LEU A 190 0.41 15.65 5.03
N ALA A 191 0.19 16.88 4.57
CA ALA A 191 1.04 18.02 4.88
C ALA A 191 1.04 18.36 6.37
N GLU A 192 -0.13 18.37 7.01
CA GLU A 192 -0.27 18.64 8.44
C GLU A 192 0.40 17.56 9.29
N TRP A 193 0.27 16.28 8.90
CA TRP A 193 0.99 15.20 9.58
C TRP A 193 2.50 15.37 9.46
N VAL A 194 3.03 15.66 8.27
CA VAL A 194 4.48 15.87 8.05
C VAL A 194 5.00 17.02 8.92
N LYS A 195 4.28 18.15 8.96
CA LYS A 195 4.65 19.29 9.83
C LYS A 195 4.70 18.91 11.30
N LYS A 196 3.67 18.21 11.80
CA LYS A 196 3.62 17.75 13.19
C LYS A 196 4.75 16.78 13.51
N ARG A 197 5.07 15.88 12.60
CA ARG A 197 6.11 14.87 12.79
C ARG A 197 7.50 15.50 13.04
N LYS A 198 7.82 16.60 12.37
CA LYS A 198 9.07 17.36 12.59
C LYS A 198 9.24 17.89 14.01
N LEU A 199 8.13 18.21 14.66
CA LEU A 199 8.14 18.79 16.00
C LEU A 199 8.34 17.73 17.10
N VAL A 200 8.25 16.44 16.74
CA VAL A 200 8.42 15.34 17.69
C VAL A 200 9.92 15.09 17.92
N THR A 201 10.40 15.46 19.11
CA THR A 201 11.81 15.31 19.50
C THR A 201 12.23 13.84 19.61
N VAL A 202 13.45 13.54 19.14
CA VAL A 202 14.09 12.21 19.08
C VAL A 202 14.10 11.45 20.42
N SER A 203 14.06 12.15 21.56
CA SER A 203 14.10 11.52 22.90
C SER A 203 12.91 10.60 23.21
N LYS A 204 11.82 10.62 22.42
CA LYS A 204 10.65 9.73 22.58
C LYS A 204 10.62 8.54 21.61
N PHE A 205 11.67 8.33 20.82
CA PHE A 205 11.75 7.20 19.87
C PHE A 205 11.96 5.84 20.53
N ASP A 206 12.12 5.80 21.84
CA ASP A 206 12.46 4.60 22.60
C ASP A 206 11.26 3.64 22.69
N LYS A 207 11.43 2.42 22.15
CA LYS A 207 10.63 1.17 22.18
C LYS A 207 9.09 1.20 22.07
N MET A 208 8.42 2.24 22.53
CA MET A 208 6.96 2.43 22.51
C MET A 208 6.46 2.90 21.14
N TYR A 209 7.31 3.55 20.33
CA TYR A 209 6.93 4.00 18.99
C TYR A 209 6.83 2.85 17.98
N THR A 210 7.44 1.69 18.20
CA THR A 210 7.43 0.59 17.22
C THR A 210 6.12 -0.22 17.17
N ALA A 211 5.19 0.04 18.08
CA ALA A 211 3.91 -0.68 18.16
C ALA A 211 2.71 0.21 18.58
N GLY A 212 2.91 1.53 18.70
CA GLY A 212 1.88 2.48 19.13
C GLY A 212 0.97 2.97 17.98
N GLU A 213 -0.14 3.62 18.34
CA GLU A 213 -1.10 4.19 17.38
C GLU A 213 -0.48 5.23 16.45
N GLY A 214 0.52 5.98 16.93
CA GLY A 214 1.31 6.92 16.11
C GLY A 214 2.06 6.25 14.96
N PHE A 215 2.53 5.01 15.16
CA PHE A 215 3.18 4.25 14.10
C PHE A 215 2.19 3.66 13.10
N GLU A 216 1.00 3.25 13.53
CA GLU A 216 -0.07 2.85 12.61
C GLU A 216 -0.48 4.02 11.69
N VAL A 217 -0.53 5.24 12.23
CA VAL A 217 -0.79 6.45 11.44
C VAL A 217 0.39 6.77 10.51
N GLU A 218 1.64 6.68 10.97
CA GLU A 218 2.83 6.82 10.12
C GLU A 218 2.80 5.86 8.93
N LEU A 219 2.53 4.58 9.17
CA LEU A 219 2.38 3.59 8.11
C LEU A 219 1.22 3.92 7.17
N ALA A 220 0.09 4.37 7.69
CA ALA A 220 -1.06 4.74 6.87
C ALA A 220 -0.78 5.94 5.96
N VAL A 221 -0.09 6.96 6.45
CA VAL A 221 0.33 8.14 5.68
C VAL A 221 1.30 7.71 4.58
N LEU A 222 2.38 7.02 4.93
CA LEU A 222 3.43 6.66 3.98
C LEU A 222 2.94 5.63 2.95
N ALA A 223 2.13 4.66 3.35
CA ALA A 223 1.49 3.74 2.41
C ALA A 223 0.52 4.47 1.48
N THR A 224 -0.11 5.55 1.94
CA THR A 224 -0.97 6.38 1.09
C THR A 224 -0.16 7.19 0.09
N MET A 225 0.94 7.82 0.50
CA MET A 225 1.85 8.49 -0.42
C MET A 225 2.35 7.52 -1.51
N ARG A 226 2.80 6.34 -1.10
CA ARG A 226 3.24 5.27 -2.02
C ARG A 226 2.16 4.88 -3.03
N ASP A 227 0.96 4.59 -2.55
CA ASP A 227 -0.12 4.11 -3.42
C ASP A 227 -0.61 5.22 -4.38
N MET A 228 -0.56 6.49 -3.97
CA MET A 228 -0.82 7.64 -4.85
C MET A 228 0.26 7.74 -5.95
N CYS A 229 1.54 7.61 -5.60
CA CYS A 229 2.64 7.57 -6.56
C CYS A 229 2.51 6.41 -7.56
N ARG A 230 2.12 5.21 -7.08
CA ARG A 230 1.92 4.03 -7.95
C ARG A 230 0.70 4.14 -8.88
N SER A 231 -0.39 4.74 -8.41
CA SER A 231 -1.63 4.79 -9.19
C SER A 231 -1.64 5.87 -10.26
N ASN A 232 -1.17 7.09 -9.95
CA ASN A 232 -1.12 8.22 -10.88
C ASN A 232 0.09 9.12 -10.55
N GLY A 233 1.31 8.56 -10.63
CA GLY A 233 2.54 9.28 -10.28
C GLY A 233 2.68 10.64 -10.97
N LYS A 234 2.34 10.74 -12.26
CA LYS A 234 2.43 11.98 -13.06
C LYS A 234 1.63 13.15 -12.48
N ASP A 235 0.51 12.88 -11.82
CA ASP A 235 -0.38 13.93 -11.28
C ASP A 235 -0.01 14.37 -9.86
N TYR A 236 0.59 13.48 -9.06
CA TYR A 236 0.70 13.67 -7.60
C TYR A 236 2.14 13.69 -7.07
N ALA A 237 3.09 13.09 -7.80
CA ALA A 237 4.45 12.92 -7.29
C ALA A 237 5.16 14.27 -7.02
N GLU A 238 5.01 15.26 -7.89
CA GLU A 238 5.63 16.59 -7.72
C GLU A 238 5.22 17.25 -6.40
N GLU A 239 3.96 17.06 -5.97
CA GLU A 239 3.45 17.61 -4.71
C GLU A 239 3.81 16.74 -3.49
N LEU A 240 4.07 15.45 -3.69
CA LEU A 240 4.40 14.49 -2.62
C LEU A 240 5.90 14.42 -2.32
N LEU A 241 6.77 14.62 -3.32
CA LEU A 241 8.23 14.58 -3.16
C LEU A 241 8.76 15.55 -2.08
N PRO A 242 8.28 16.81 -1.98
CA PRO A 242 8.69 17.71 -0.91
C PRO A 242 8.38 17.16 0.49
N PHE A 243 7.27 16.44 0.65
CA PHE A 243 6.91 15.80 1.91
C PHE A 243 7.87 14.67 2.26
N ILE A 244 8.20 13.83 1.29
CA ILE A 244 9.14 12.72 1.46
C ILE A 244 10.55 13.23 1.80
N SER A 245 11.05 14.19 1.02
CA SER A 245 12.37 14.81 1.25
C SER A 245 12.46 15.42 2.65
N SER A 246 11.43 16.19 3.01
CA SER A 246 11.29 16.78 4.32
C SER A 246 11.36 15.75 5.46
N LEU A 247 10.70 14.59 5.32
CA LEU A 247 10.71 13.55 6.34
C LEU A 247 12.09 12.91 6.49
N LEU A 248 12.74 12.58 5.37
CA LEU A 248 14.08 12.00 5.36
C LEU A 248 15.14 12.91 6.00
N GLN A 249 14.99 14.23 5.86
CA GLN A 249 15.92 15.22 6.40
C GLN A 249 15.77 15.49 7.90
N SER A 250 14.55 15.41 8.43
CA SER A 250 14.22 15.99 9.74
C SER A 250 13.73 14.99 10.78
N VAL A 251 13.54 13.73 10.40
CA VAL A 251 12.93 12.72 11.27
C VAL A 251 13.67 11.39 11.13
N ILE A 252 14.04 10.77 12.25
CA ILE A 252 14.48 9.38 12.27
C ILE A 252 13.25 8.52 11.99
N LEU A 253 13.22 7.74 10.92
CA LEU A 253 12.04 6.92 10.59
C LEU A 253 12.21 5.46 11.03
N HIS A 254 11.12 4.73 11.17
CA HIS A 254 11.20 3.27 11.35
C HIS A 254 11.64 2.59 10.03
N PRO A 255 12.36 1.44 10.04
CA PRO A 255 12.76 0.75 8.80
C PRO A 255 11.60 0.45 7.84
N LYS A 256 10.44 0.03 8.37
CA LYS A 256 9.23 -0.19 7.55
C LYS A 256 8.74 1.09 6.86
N SER A 257 8.85 2.22 7.55
CA SER A 257 8.49 3.54 7.03
C SER A 257 9.45 3.98 5.93
N LEU A 258 10.76 3.72 6.11
CA LEU A 258 11.75 3.91 5.05
C LEU A 258 11.48 3.01 3.84
N CYS A 259 11.09 1.75 4.03
CA CYS A 259 10.71 0.86 2.92
C CYS A 259 9.55 1.47 2.11
N LEU A 260 8.54 2.02 2.77
CA LEU A 260 7.42 2.70 2.08
C LEU A 260 7.86 3.95 1.33
N ILE A 261 8.81 4.71 1.88
CA ILE A 261 9.41 5.85 1.19
C ILE A 261 10.15 5.38 -0.06
N ILE A 262 11.03 4.38 0.05
CA ILE A 262 11.78 3.84 -1.10
C ILE A 262 10.81 3.30 -2.16
N GLU A 263 9.75 2.59 -1.76
CA GLU A 263 8.71 2.13 -2.69
C GLU A 263 7.96 3.28 -3.37
N SER A 264 7.77 4.42 -2.69
CA SER A 264 7.15 5.63 -3.26
C SER A 264 8.09 6.27 -4.28
N LEU A 265 9.36 6.39 -3.93
CA LEU A 265 10.42 6.93 -4.78
C LEU A 265 10.58 6.08 -6.04
N THR A 266 10.60 4.76 -5.91
CA THR A 266 10.65 3.81 -7.04
C THR A 266 9.46 4.02 -7.98
N ALA A 267 8.25 4.13 -7.44
CA ALA A 267 7.05 4.36 -8.25
C ALA A 267 7.08 5.71 -9.00
N CYS A 268 7.69 6.75 -8.43
CA CYS A 268 7.86 8.04 -9.11
C CYS A 268 8.86 7.95 -10.27
N VAL A 269 9.93 7.15 -10.13
CA VAL A 269 10.90 6.87 -11.21
C VAL A 269 10.21 6.11 -12.34
N GLU A 270 9.50 5.02 -12.01
CA GLU A 270 8.75 4.20 -12.98
C GLU A 270 7.66 5.01 -13.72
N ALA A 271 7.03 5.97 -13.05
CA ALA A 271 6.03 6.84 -13.65
C ALA A 271 6.63 7.94 -14.57
N GLU A 272 7.95 7.93 -14.80
CA GLU A 272 8.69 8.91 -15.60
C GLU A 272 8.48 10.35 -15.13
N VAL A 273 8.10 10.57 -13.88
CA VAL A 273 8.06 11.92 -13.29
C VAL A 273 9.48 12.49 -13.26
N ALA A 274 10.48 11.61 -13.24
CA ALA A 274 11.88 11.92 -13.50
C ALA A 274 12.11 12.58 -14.88
N ASN A 275 11.42 12.11 -15.93
CA ASN A 275 11.75 12.38 -17.34
C ASN A 275 10.76 13.36 -18.02
N ALA A 276 9.59 13.62 -17.43
CA ALA A 276 8.47 14.31 -18.08
C ALA A 276 8.68 15.82 -18.40
N ARG A 277 9.82 16.41 -18.02
CA ARG A 277 10.22 17.78 -18.43
C ARG A 277 11.72 17.89 -18.72
N ALA A 278 12.19 17.18 -19.74
CA ALA A 278 13.49 17.44 -20.37
C ALA A 278 13.48 18.70 -21.28
N GLY A 279 12.49 19.58 -21.14
CA GLY A 279 12.31 20.75 -22.00
C GLY A 279 12.80 22.07 -21.40
N ASP A 280 12.61 22.29 -20.09
CA ASP A 280 12.99 23.56 -19.45
C ASP A 280 13.27 23.35 -17.95
N ILE A 281 14.55 23.55 -17.58
CA ILE A 281 15.06 23.91 -16.25
C ILE A 281 14.83 22.87 -15.13
N PHE A 282 15.92 22.15 -14.79
CA PHE A 282 16.19 21.41 -13.55
C PHE A 282 15.17 21.60 -12.40
N PRO A 283 14.58 20.52 -11.85
CA PRO A 283 15.11 20.04 -10.56
C PRO A 283 15.00 18.52 -10.29
N SER A 284 14.59 17.67 -11.24
CA SER A 284 14.27 16.27 -10.91
C SER A 284 15.49 15.48 -10.40
N LEU A 285 16.63 15.55 -11.10
CA LEU A 285 17.85 14.81 -10.73
C LEU A 285 18.48 15.25 -9.41
N VAL A 286 18.46 16.55 -9.11
CA VAL A 286 18.98 17.09 -7.85
C VAL A 286 18.11 16.66 -6.67
N VAL A 287 16.79 16.60 -6.87
CA VAL A 287 15.89 16.05 -5.86
C VAL A 287 16.20 14.57 -5.62
N TRP A 288 16.50 13.80 -6.67
CA TRP A 288 16.87 12.39 -6.55
C TRP A 288 18.21 12.17 -5.84
N SER A 289 19.25 12.92 -6.18
CA SER A 289 20.56 12.80 -5.51
C SER A 289 20.48 13.17 -4.03
N VAL A 290 19.78 14.25 -3.70
CA VAL A 290 19.56 14.65 -2.30
C VAL A 290 18.75 13.60 -1.54
N LEU A 291 17.67 13.08 -2.13
CA LEU A 291 16.87 12.01 -1.54
C LEU A 291 17.69 10.74 -1.30
N LEU A 292 18.58 10.40 -2.24
CA LEU A 292 19.48 9.25 -2.15
C LEU A 292 20.49 9.39 -1.02
N VAL A 293 21.12 10.55 -0.90
CA VAL A 293 22.02 10.87 0.23
C VAL A 293 21.29 10.64 1.55
N HIS A 294 20.05 11.13 1.67
CA HIS A 294 19.31 10.99 2.92
C HIS A 294 18.86 9.55 3.19
N VAL A 295 18.46 8.79 2.18
CA VAL A 295 18.13 7.37 2.34
C VAL A 295 19.37 6.58 2.75
N ALA A 296 20.50 6.79 2.08
CA ALA A 296 21.76 6.12 2.41
C ALA A 296 22.24 6.48 3.83
N SER A 297 22.22 7.76 4.18
CA SER A 297 22.55 8.25 5.53
C SER A 297 21.63 7.65 6.60
N ALA A 298 20.32 7.56 6.34
CA ALA A 298 19.36 6.94 7.26
C ALA A 298 19.53 5.42 7.42
N ILE A 299 20.27 4.77 6.53
CA ILE A 299 20.61 3.34 6.59
C ILE A 299 21.93 3.15 7.32
N THR A 300 22.96 3.94 6.99
CA THR A 300 24.30 3.84 7.58
C THR A 300 24.33 4.24 9.05
N GLN A 301 23.47 5.18 9.48
CA GLN A 301 23.36 5.60 10.88
C GLN A 301 22.68 4.57 11.80
N ARG A 302 22.25 3.41 11.28
CA ARG A 302 21.57 2.39 12.09
C ARG A 302 22.56 1.45 12.76
N GLU A 303 22.15 0.94 13.92
CA GLU A 303 22.90 -0.08 14.66
C GLU A 303 22.60 -1.51 14.18
N TYR A 304 21.41 -1.76 13.62
CA TYR A 304 20.95 -3.11 13.25
C TYR A 304 20.66 -3.27 11.76
N PHE A 305 21.11 -4.41 11.22
CA PHE A 305 20.88 -4.82 9.86
C PHE A 305 19.39 -5.08 9.57
N ASN A 306 18.90 -4.60 8.43
CA ASN A 306 17.54 -4.85 7.98
C ASN A 306 17.51 -5.30 6.51
N ALA A 307 17.41 -6.60 6.31
CA ALA A 307 17.39 -7.24 5.00
C ALA A 307 16.34 -6.67 4.02
N GLN A 308 15.14 -6.37 4.51
CA GLN A 308 14.05 -5.84 3.69
C GLN A 308 14.37 -4.44 3.18
N LEU A 309 14.95 -3.60 4.04
CA LEU A 309 15.34 -2.24 3.67
C LEU A 309 16.42 -2.23 2.60
N ILE A 310 17.45 -3.08 2.76
CA ILE A 310 18.52 -3.22 1.76
C ILE A 310 17.98 -3.76 0.44
N SER A 311 17.13 -4.78 0.48
CA SER A 311 16.47 -5.32 -0.72
C SER A 311 15.70 -4.24 -1.48
N ARG A 312 14.92 -3.40 -0.79
CA ARG A 312 14.19 -2.29 -1.43
C ARG A 312 15.11 -1.22 -2.00
N LEU A 313 16.23 -0.96 -1.35
CA LEU A 313 17.22 -0.02 -1.85
C LEU A 313 17.88 -0.55 -3.14
N CYS A 314 18.23 -1.83 -3.21
CA CYS A 314 18.72 -2.47 -4.42
C CYS A 314 17.69 -2.41 -5.56
N ASP A 315 16.41 -2.69 -5.27
CA ASP A 315 15.31 -2.56 -6.24
C ASP A 315 15.23 -1.12 -6.78
N PHE A 316 15.32 -0.11 -5.90
CA PHE A 316 15.26 1.29 -6.30
C PHE A 316 16.42 1.70 -7.21
N TYR A 317 17.64 1.31 -6.85
CA TYR A 317 18.82 1.60 -7.66
C TYR A 317 18.79 0.90 -9.01
N LYS A 318 18.30 -0.34 -9.05
CA LYS A 318 18.04 -1.04 -10.31
C LYS A 318 17.07 -0.26 -11.19
N SER A 319 15.97 0.26 -10.65
CA SER A 319 15.00 1.05 -11.44
C SER A 319 15.63 2.32 -12.01
N ILE A 320 16.54 2.99 -11.28
CA ILE A 320 17.30 4.14 -11.80
C ILE A 320 18.24 3.71 -12.93
N ALA A 321 18.97 2.61 -12.76
CA ALA A 321 19.89 2.11 -13.77
C ALA A 321 19.19 1.74 -15.09
N GLN A 322 17.98 1.18 -14.99
CA GLN A 322 17.14 0.77 -16.13
C GLN A 322 16.49 1.92 -16.90
N SER A 323 16.51 3.15 -16.40
CA SER A 323 15.93 4.28 -17.14
C SER A 323 16.74 4.56 -18.41
N ASP A 324 16.04 4.67 -19.54
CA ASP A 324 16.60 4.91 -20.88
C ASP A 324 17.01 6.37 -21.14
N GLU A 325 17.02 7.22 -20.10
CA GLU A 325 17.48 8.60 -20.24
C GLU A 325 18.99 8.64 -20.55
N SER A 326 19.33 9.17 -21.72
CA SER A 326 20.70 9.19 -22.26
C SER A 326 21.36 10.56 -22.18
N THR A 327 21.01 11.38 -21.18
CA THR A 327 21.68 12.68 -20.97
C THR A 327 23.02 12.46 -20.25
N ASP A 328 24.01 13.31 -20.55
CA ASP A 328 25.33 13.22 -19.92
C ASP A 328 25.22 13.36 -18.39
N LEU A 329 24.36 14.28 -17.93
CA LEU A 329 24.03 14.48 -16.52
C LEU A 329 23.44 13.23 -15.87
N TYR A 330 22.57 12.50 -16.57
CA TYR A 330 22.00 11.26 -16.07
C TYR A 330 23.04 10.13 -16.01
N SER A 331 23.96 10.09 -16.96
CA SER A 331 25.05 9.13 -17.00
C SER A 331 26.04 9.35 -15.85
N GLU A 332 26.42 10.61 -15.59
CA GLU A 332 27.20 10.99 -14.41
C GLU A 332 26.49 10.62 -13.10
N PHE A 333 25.18 10.87 -13.02
CA PHE A 333 24.37 10.49 -11.87
C PHE A 333 24.33 8.97 -11.64
N LYS A 334 24.17 8.15 -12.70
CA LYS A 334 24.25 6.68 -12.59
C LYS A 334 25.61 6.24 -12.05
N LYS A 335 26.69 6.87 -12.54
CA LYS A 335 28.04 6.59 -12.07
C LYS A 335 28.23 6.94 -10.60
N GLU A 336 27.74 8.11 -10.16
CA GLU A 336 27.76 8.52 -8.75
C GLU A 336 26.97 7.56 -7.86
N ILE A 337 25.79 7.11 -8.30
CA ILE A 337 25.00 6.09 -7.61
C ILE A 337 25.82 4.82 -7.39
N LEU A 338 26.45 4.34 -8.47
CA LEU A 338 27.21 3.11 -8.45
C LEU A 338 28.41 3.22 -7.50
N SER A 339 29.20 4.29 -7.62
CA SER A 339 30.47 4.46 -6.90
C SER A 339 30.29 4.87 -5.43
N SER A 340 29.34 5.76 -5.14
CA SER A 340 29.19 6.38 -3.81
C SER A 340 28.17 5.68 -2.92
N TYR A 341 27.28 4.85 -3.48
CA TYR A 341 26.19 4.24 -2.71
C TYR A 341 26.07 2.74 -2.86
N ILE A 342 25.98 2.20 -4.09
CA ILE A 342 25.79 0.75 -4.29
C ILE A 342 27.07 -0.01 -3.97
N CYS A 343 28.21 0.39 -4.54
CA CYS A 343 29.48 -0.31 -4.34
C CYS A 343 29.94 -0.27 -2.87
N PRO A 344 29.88 0.86 -2.14
CA PRO A 344 30.19 0.89 -0.71
C PRO A 344 29.25 0.02 0.13
N LEU A 345 28.00 -0.13 -0.29
CA LEU A 345 27.01 -0.98 0.38
C LEU A 345 27.27 -2.48 0.15
N VAL A 346 27.59 -2.88 -1.07
CA VAL A 346 27.81 -4.30 -1.45
C VAL A 346 29.25 -4.75 -1.14
N PHE A 347 30.22 -3.84 -1.22
CA PHE A 347 31.65 -4.10 -1.08
C PHE A 347 32.37 -3.18 -0.09
N PRO A 348 31.92 -3.10 1.18
CA PRO A 348 32.44 -2.13 2.14
C PRO A 348 33.93 -2.23 2.42
N ARG A 349 34.52 -3.44 2.36
CA ARG A 349 35.97 -3.68 2.52
C ARG A 349 36.87 -2.85 1.60
N ARG A 350 36.33 -2.36 0.47
CA ARG A 350 37.09 -1.53 -0.48
C ARG A 350 37.03 -0.05 -0.20
N PHE A 351 35.98 0.39 0.51
CA PHE A 351 35.68 1.80 0.70
C PHE A 351 35.91 2.25 2.15
N ASP A 352 35.88 1.32 3.13
CA ASP A 352 36.27 1.59 4.52
C ASP A 352 37.70 1.07 4.79
N ALA A 353 38.63 2.00 4.98
CA ALA A 353 40.04 1.74 5.28
C ALA A 353 40.33 1.47 6.77
N THR A 354 39.30 1.46 7.63
CA THR A 354 39.46 1.24 9.07
C THR A 354 39.37 -0.24 9.41
N GLU A 355 40.51 -0.83 9.80
CA GLU A 355 40.67 -2.25 10.22
C GLU A 355 39.90 -2.64 11.50
N GLU A 356 39.10 -1.75 12.09
CA GLU A 356 38.30 -2.08 13.27
C GLU A 356 37.03 -2.83 12.86
N GLY A 357 37.18 -4.15 12.76
CA GLY A 357 36.11 -5.14 12.57
C GLY A 357 35.09 -5.16 13.70
N GLY A 358 34.26 -4.13 13.78
CA GLY A 358 32.98 -4.18 14.46
C GLY A 358 31.94 -4.87 13.61
N GLN A 359 30.87 -5.37 14.22
CA GLN A 359 29.67 -5.94 13.60
C GLN A 359 28.88 -4.92 12.76
N ASN A 360 29.55 -4.16 11.90
CA ASN A 360 28.98 -3.08 11.12
C ASN A 360 28.02 -3.68 10.06
N ILE A 361 26.84 -3.07 9.92
CA ILE A 361 25.74 -3.48 9.03
C ILE A 361 26.24 -3.80 7.62
N LEU A 362 27.22 -3.03 7.16
CA LEU A 362 27.79 -3.14 5.82
C LEU A 362 28.41 -4.53 5.55
N PHE A 363 29.17 -5.08 6.51
CA PHE A 363 29.79 -6.41 6.35
C PHE A 363 28.77 -7.55 6.43
N GLN A 364 27.57 -7.31 6.98
CA GLN A 364 26.52 -8.31 7.06
C GLN A 364 25.85 -8.57 5.69
N ILE A 365 25.90 -7.62 4.75
CA ILE A 365 25.37 -7.77 3.38
C ILE A 365 26.11 -8.86 2.62
N GLN A 366 27.45 -8.85 2.72
CA GLN A 366 28.32 -9.84 2.10
C GLN A 366 28.12 -11.25 2.68
N ARG A 367 27.64 -11.36 3.93
CA ARG A 367 27.35 -12.62 4.60
C ARG A 367 25.97 -13.20 4.24
N ASP A 368 24.95 -12.38 3.94
CA ASP A 368 23.64 -12.87 3.48
C ASP A 368 23.62 -13.00 1.95
N ARG A 369 23.76 -14.24 1.46
CA ARG A 369 23.77 -14.58 0.03
C ARG A 369 22.59 -13.98 -0.75
N ARG A 370 21.39 -13.93 -0.15
CA ARG A 370 20.19 -13.42 -0.86
C ARG A 370 20.31 -11.93 -1.14
N ILE A 371 20.96 -11.19 -0.24
CA ILE A 371 21.09 -9.74 -0.31
C ILE A 371 22.28 -9.38 -1.18
N LEU A 372 23.38 -10.14 -1.08
CA LEU A 372 24.49 -10.08 -2.03
C LEU A 372 24.00 -10.29 -3.47
N ARG A 373 23.17 -11.32 -3.70
CA ARG A 373 22.53 -11.57 -5.01
C ARG A 373 21.77 -10.36 -5.52
N LEU A 374 20.95 -9.73 -4.68
CA LEU A 374 20.17 -8.55 -5.06
C LEU A 374 21.06 -7.34 -5.35
N GLY A 375 22.13 -7.16 -4.59
CA GLY A 375 23.14 -6.13 -4.84
C GLY A 375 23.86 -6.32 -6.17
N LEU A 376 24.37 -7.53 -6.44
CA LEU A 376 25.03 -7.89 -7.71
C LEU A 376 24.06 -7.82 -8.90
N GLN A 377 22.80 -8.21 -8.70
CA GLN A 377 21.77 -8.03 -9.71
C GLN A 377 21.53 -6.54 -10.00
N ALA A 378 21.41 -5.69 -8.98
CA ALA A 378 21.25 -4.24 -9.18
C ALA A 378 22.44 -3.63 -9.94
N ILE A 379 23.66 -4.02 -9.57
CA ILE A 379 24.91 -3.64 -10.26
C ILE A 379 24.87 -4.00 -11.74
N SER A 380 24.40 -5.20 -12.11
CA SER A 380 24.39 -5.67 -13.51
C SER A 380 23.56 -4.82 -14.47
N TYR A 381 22.68 -3.94 -13.96
CA TYR A 381 21.91 -3.01 -14.79
C TYR A 381 22.68 -1.74 -15.16
N PHE A 382 23.82 -1.46 -14.52
CA PHE A 382 24.66 -0.32 -14.86
C PHE A 382 25.49 -0.59 -16.14
N PRO A 383 26.01 0.46 -16.80
CA PRO A 383 26.90 0.31 -17.93
C PRO A 383 28.15 -0.51 -17.57
N ALA A 384 28.55 -1.42 -18.45
CA ALA A 384 29.70 -2.31 -18.19
C ALA A 384 31.01 -1.54 -17.97
N VAL A 385 31.20 -0.42 -18.66
CA VAL A 385 32.36 0.48 -18.46
C VAL A 385 32.42 1.01 -17.02
N ASP A 386 31.28 1.42 -16.47
CA ASP A 386 31.22 1.93 -15.09
C ASP A 386 31.43 0.79 -14.09
N ILE A 387 30.83 -0.39 -14.33
CA ILE A 387 31.04 -1.60 -13.52
C ILE A 387 32.53 -1.96 -13.47
N LEU A 388 33.22 -2.03 -14.61
CA LEU A 388 34.64 -2.32 -14.68
C LEU A 388 35.46 -1.30 -13.88
N SER A 389 35.17 -0.01 -14.04
CA SER A 389 35.90 1.05 -13.34
C SER A 389 35.67 1.09 -11.82
N CYS A 390 34.50 0.66 -11.34
CA CYS A 390 34.11 0.76 -9.92
C CYS A 390 34.28 -0.55 -9.14
N ILE A 391 34.19 -1.71 -9.81
CA ILE A 391 34.06 -3.03 -9.17
C ILE A 391 35.22 -3.95 -9.50
N PHE A 392 35.96 -3.73 -10.58
CA PHE A 392 37.11 -4.57 -10.89
C PHE A 392 38.37 -3.90 -10.37
N PRO A 393 39.05 -4.50 -9.37
CA PRO A 393 40.31 -3.96 -8.89
C PRO A 393 41.40 -4.15 -9.94
N GLU A 394 42.46 -3.35 -9.87
CA GLU A 394 43.59 -3.45 -10.80
C GLU A 394 44.32 -4.80 -10.70
N SER A 395 44.23 -5.50 -9.56
CA SER A 395 44.86 -6.81 -9.35
C SER A 395 43.86 -7.98 -9.35
N PRO A 396 44.11 -9.06 -10.11
CA PRO A 396 43.26 -10.26 -10.14
C PRO A 396 43.11 -10.94 -8.76
N GLU A 397 44.14 -10.88 -7.93
CA GLU A 397 44.14 -11.44 -6.57
C GLU A 397 43.14 -10.72 -5.65
N ALA A 398 42.99 -9.39 -5.79
CA ALA A 398 41.99 -8.61 -5.05
C ALA A 398 40.56 -8.81 -5.55
N LEU A 399 40.39 -9.30 -6.77
CA LEU A 399 39.08 -9.70 -7.30
C LEU A 399 38.72 -11.08 -6.75
N LEU A 400 39.66 -12.02 -6.75
CA LEU A 400 39.46 -13.36 -6.19
C LEU A 400 39.12 -13.31 -4.69
N SER A 401 39.80 -12.48 -3.90
CA SER A 401 39.47 -12.30 -2.47
C SER A 401 38.14 -11.59 -2.20
N GLN A 402 37.59 -10.89 -3.20
CA GLN A 402 36.25 -10.29 -3.14
C GLN A 402 35.15 -11.30 -3.51
N ILE A 403 35.43 -12.22 -4.43
CA ILE A 403 34.51 -13.28 -4.87
C ILE A 403 34.48 -14.42 -3.87
N PHE A 404 35.63 -14.78 -3.33
CA PHE A 404 35.81 -15.84 -2.36
C PHE A 404 36.12 -15.20 -1.02
N HIS A 405 35.10 -15.00 -0.19
CA HIS A 405 35.33 -14.58 1.18
C HIS A 405 36.17 -15.63 1.91
N GLU A 406 37.42 -15.30 2.26
CA GLU A 406 38.19 -16.05 3.25
C GLU A 406 37.57 -15.79 4.64
N ASP A 407 36.50 -16.50 4.98
CA ASP A 407 36.16 -16.70 6.38
C ASP A 407 37.13 -17.74 6.95
N ALA A 408 37.64 -17.49 8.16
CA ALA A 408 38.66 -18.29 8.85
C ALA A 408 38.28 -19.77 9.10
N GLU A 409 37.09 -20.21 8.66
CA GLU A 409 36.60 -21.58 8.72
C GLU A 409 36.54 -22.24 7.34
N GLY A 410 37.64 -22.20 6.59
CA GLY A 410 38.06 -23.28 5.65
C GLY A 410 37.12 -23.75 4.53
N GLY A 411 36.02 -23.04 4.24
CA GLY A 411 35.08 -23.39 3.18
C GLY A 411 35.02 -22.31 2.10
N SER A 412 35.65 -22.53 0.94
CA SER A 412 35.39 -21.72 -0.25
C SER A 412 33.94 -21.93 -0.68
N ASP A 413 33.10 -20.92 -0.46
CA ASP A 413 31.66 -21.03 -0.64
C ASP A 413 31.31 -20.92 -2.14
N LEU A 414 31.37 -22.06 -2.87
CA LEU A 414 31.05 -22.19 -4.31
C LEU A 414 29.77 -21.46 -4.73
N CYS A 415 28.81 -21.32 -3.80
CA CYS A 415 27.58 -20.58 -4.02
C CYS A 415 27.84 -19.13 -4.43
N GLN A 416 28.81 -18.41 -3.83
CA GLN A 416 29.10 -16.99 -4.12
C GLN A 416 29.37 -16.73 -5.62
N ILE A 417 29.99 -17.68 -6.32
CA ILE A 417 30.26 -17.58 -7.76
C ILE A 417 28.96 -17.48 -8.57
N GLU A 418 27.90 -18.19 -8.15
CA GLU A 418 26.60 -18.18 -8.84
C GLU A 418 25.96 -16.79 -8.80
N GLU A 419 26.06 -16.05 -7.69
CA GLU A 419 25.54 -14.68 -7.63
C GLU A 419 26.36 -13.71 -8.49
N TRP A 420 27.66 -13.95 -8.67
CA TRP A 420 28.51 -13.12 -9.55
C TRP A 420 28.23 -13.32 -11.05
N GLN A 421 27.51 -14.39 -11.44
CA GLN A 421 27.13 -14.64 -12.84
C GLN A 421 26.38 -13.46 -13.47
N TYR A 422 25.59 -12.70 -12.69
CA TYR A 422 24.88 -11.53 -13.20
C TYR A 422 25.83 -10.43 -13.69
N VAL A 423 26.89 -10.16 -12.94
CA VAL A 423 27.88 -9.12 -13.28
C VAL A 423 28.79 -9.60 -14.39
N PHE A 424 29.29 -10.84 -14.31
CA PHE A 424 30.12 -11.42 -15.36
C PHE A 424 29.37 -11.56 -16.69
N GLY A 425 28.11 -12.00 -16.67
CA GLY A 425 27.28 -12.08 -17.86
C GLY A 425 27.12 -10.74 -18.56
N LYS A 426 26.94 -9.65 -17.79
CA LYS A 426 26.86 -8.29 -18.34
C LYS A 426 28.16 -7.85 -19.02
N ILE A 427 29.31 -8.09 -18.38
CA ILE A 427 30.63 -7.71 -18.91
C ILE A 427 30.98 -8.51 -20.16
N ILE A 428 30.79 -9.83 -20.12
CA ILE A 428 31.03 -10.71 -21.26
C ILE A 428 30.13 -10.31 -22.45
N SER A 429 28.86 -9.97 -22.21
CA SER A 429 27.95 -9.48 -23.26
C SER A 429 28.28 -8.10 -23.81
N HIS A 430 29.17 -7.34 -23.14
CA HIS A 430 29.61 -6.03 -23.60
C HIS A 430 30.95 -6.11 -24.37
N GLU A 431 31.79 -7.07 -24.03
CA GLU A 431 33.07 -7.33 -24.73
C GLU A 431 32.90 -8.14 -26.03
N ILE A 432 31.78 -8.84 -26.20
CA ILE A 432 31.36 -9.53 -27.44
C ILE A 432 30.40 -8.62 -28.20
#